data_AF-A0A0B1SVD8-F1
#
_entry.id   AF-A0A0B1SVD8-F1
#
_cell.length_a   1.000
_cell.length_b   1.000
_cell.length_c   1.000
_cell.angle_alpha   90.00
_cell.angle_beta   90.00
_cell.angle_gamma   90.00
#
_symmetry.space_group_name_H-M   'P 1'
#
loop_
_entity.id
_entity.type
_entity.pdbx_description
1 polymer ?
#
loop_
_entity_poly.entity_id
_entity_poly.type
_entity_poly.pdbx_seq_one_letter_code
_entity_poly.pdbx_strand_id
1 'polypeptide(L)'
;MTGRWLGGDGRTARSWALSLATANRQFVEMGERSMVDRHLGEVLATKFGVCNKSREWIRQHSLQGPADEQLLALTHLKDIASYVKNLTGGAMVLAWHDMLKSFDTRIIADLRLATLIEPVIWDYSEQIVTMPEEGFAALATNFPAVWASSAYKGANYPSAMYIDIRHYETNNHAWIRTKIAQEQKFKFEGIIITGWQR
;
A
#
# COMPACT_ATOMS: atom_id res chain seq x y z
N MET A 1 10.10 2.48 -21.60
CA MET A 1 10.93 3.69 -21.42
C MET A 1 10.93 4.04 -19.95
N THR A 2 12.09 3.94 -19.31
CA THR A 2 12.30 4.17 -17.87
C THR A 2 12.38 5.67 -17.58
N GLY A 3 11.38 6.20 -16.86
CA GLY A 3 11.33 7.60 -16.43
C GLY A 3 12.25 7.85 -15.24
N ARG A 4 13.25 8.73 -15.45
CA ARG A 4 14.23 9.19 -14.47
C ARG A 4 13.62 10.35 -13.66
N TRP A 5 13.54 10.25 -12.34
CA TRP A 5 13.10 11.36 -11.48
C TRP A 5 14.31 12.13 -10.92
N LEU A 6 14.25 13.45 -11.10
CA LEU A 6 15.23 14.45 -10.66
C LEU A 6 15.21 14.60 -9.13
N GLY A 7 16.39 14.77 -8.53
CA GLY A 7 16.60 14.77 -7.08
C GLY A 7 16.04 15.99 -6.35
N GLY A 8 15.69 15.78 -5.08
CA GLY A 8 15.33 16.81 -4.10
C GLY A 8 15.86 16.46 -2.70
N ASP A 9 16.47 17.46 -2.05
CA ASP A 9 17.09 17.47 -0.72
C ASP A 9 16.21 16.83 0.39
N GLY A 10 16.86 16.03 1.26
CA GLY A 10 16.29 15.33 2.42
C GLY A 10 15.62 16.19 3.51
N ARG A 11 15.41 17.49 3.28
CA ARG A 11 14.50 18.35 4.06
C ARG A 11 13.02 18.17 3.69
N THR A 12 12.70 17.75 2.46
CA THR A 12 11.30 17.51 2.05
C THR A 12 10.66 16.32 2.77
N ALA A 13 11.40 15.24 3.01
CA ALA A 13 10.88 14.03 3.68
C ALA A 13 10.32 14.26 5.09
N ARG A 14 10.84 15.24 5.85
CA ARG A 14 10.30 15.60 7.18
C ARG A 14 8.98 16.37 7.11
N SER A 15 8.74 17.10 6.03
CA SER A 15 7.50 17.86 5.81
C SER A 15 6.31 16.95 5.55
N TRP A 16 6.51 15.83 4.86
CA TRP A 16 5.42 14.93 4.44
C TRP A 16 4.92 14.01 5.56
N ALA A 17 5.82 13.48 6.39
CA ALA A 17 5.44 12.65 7.55
C ALA A 17 4.68 13.46 8.62
N LEU A 18 5.07 14.72 8.86
CA LEU A 18 4.33 15.63 9.75
C LEU A 18 2.98 16.04 9.14
N SER A 19 2.90 16.26 7.82
CA SER A 19 1.64 16.58 7.15
C SER A 19 0.64 15.41 7.24
N LEU A 20 1.10 14.16 7.10
CA LEU A 20 0.28 12.96 7.26
C LEU A 20 -0.14 12.68 8.71
N ALA A 21 0.73 12.87 9.70
CA ALA A 21 0.34 12.76 11.11
C ALA A 21 -0.67 13.85 11.50
N THR A 22 -0.53 15.05 10.95
CA THR A 22 -1.45 16.17 11.18
C THR A 22 -2.78 15.96 10.44
N ALA A 23 -2.75 15.49 9.19
CA ALA A 23 -3.95 15.12 8.43
C ALA A 23 -4.69 13.96 9.12
N ASN A 24 -3.97 12.91 9.52
CA ASN A 24 -4.54 11.78 10.25
C ASN A 24 -5.10 12.19 11.62
N ARG A 25 -4.51 13.19 12.28
CA ARG A 25 -5.05 13.76 13.52
C ARG A 25 -6.31 14.59 13.25
N GLN A 26 -6.31 15.43 12.21
CA GLN A 26 -7.49 16.20 11.78
C GLN A 26 -8.65 15.28 11.37
N PHE A 27 -8.40 14.16 10.69
CA PHE A 27 -9.43 13.17 10.35
C PHE A 27 -9.96 12.40 11.57
N VAL A 28 -9.13 12.15 12.60
CA VAL A 28 -9.58 11.56 13.89
C VAL A 28 -10.50 12.52 14.64
N GLU A 29 -10.21 13.82 14.57
CA GLU A 29 -11.00 14.87 15.22
C GLU A 29 -12.33 15.13 14.48
N MET A 30 -12.47 14.77 13.20
CA MET A 30 -13.68 14.96 12.39
C MET A 30 -14.75 13.86 12.51
N GLY A 31 -14.45 12.76 13.19
CA GLY A 31 -15.43 11.79 13.73
C GLY A 31 -16.59 11.33 12.84
N GLU A 32 -16.45 10.17 12.22
CA GLU A 32 -17.54 9.18 12.13
C GLU A 32 -16.98 7.78 12.40
N ARG A 33 -17.53 7.08 13.40
CA ARG A 33 -17.07 5.77 13.90
C ARG A 33 -17.32 4.60 12.94
N SER A 34 -17.87 4.82 11.75
CA SER A 34 -18.43 3.72 10.93
C SER A 34 -17.53 3.19 9.83
N MET A 35 -16.34 3.76 9.58
CA MET A 35 -15.31 3.15 8.72
C MET A 35 -13.95 3.63 9.19
N VAL A 36 -13.21 2.77 9.90
CA VAL A 36 -11.89 3.12 10.47
C VAL A 36 -10.78 2.29 9.82
N ASP A 37 -10.79 2.18 8.50
CA ASP A 37 -9.64 1.68 7.73
C ASP A 37 -8.97 2.86 7.04
N ARG A 38 -7.68 3.04 7.31
CA ARG A 38 -6.93 4.22 6.85
C ARG A 38 -5.94 3.86 5.78
N HIS A 39 -6.02 4.54 4.63
CA HIS A 39 -5.16 4.28 3.48
C HIS A 39 -3.87 5.10 3.50
N LEU A 40 -2.73 4.43 3.42
CA LEU A 40 -1.39 5.04 3.29
C LEU A 40 -0.91 5.02 1.83
N GLY A 41 -1.79 5.41 0.91
CA GLY A 41 -1.63 5.20 -0.54
C GLY A 41 -0.42 5.85 -1.23
N GLU A 42 0.39 6.67 -0.55
CA GLU A 42 1.55 7.34 -1.16
C GLU A 42 2.83 7.30 -0.29
N VAL A 43 2.92 6.40 0.69
CA VAL A 43 3.93 6.54 1.75
C VAL A 43 5.32 5.95 1.41
N LEU A 44 5.47 5.16 0.35
CA LEU A 44 6.76 4.51 0.07
C LEU A 44 7.40 5.02 -1.23
N ALA A 45 8.47 5.79 -1.06
CA ALA A 45 9.38 6.22 -2.11
C ALA A 45 9.94 5.02 -2.90
N THR A 46 10.17 5.17 -4.20
CA THR A 46 10.74 4.11 -5.05
C THR A 46 12.22 3.80 -4.78
N LYS A 47 12.85 4.49 -3.83
CA LYS A 47 14.25 4.30 -3.43
C LYS A 47 14.41 4.47 -1.91
N PHE A 48 14.78 3.38 -1.23
CA PHE A 48 15.22 3.36 0.16
C PHE A 48 16.72 3.10 0.22
N GLY A 49 17.37 3.30 1.37
CA GLY A 49 18.79 2.96 1.54
C GLY A 49 19.80 3.93 0.92
N VAL A 50 19.37 4.89 0.08
CA VAL A 50 20.30 5.75 -0.68
C VAL A 50 20.83 6.94 0.12
N CYS A 51 19.99 7.56 0.96
CA CYS A 51 20.38 8.78 1.68
C CYS A 51 21.21 8.47 2.95
N ASN A 52 22.01 9.44 3.41
CA ASN A 52 22.91 9.24 4.55
C ASN A 52 22.21 8.72 5.81
N LYS A 53 20.97 9.17 6.07
CA LYS A 53 20.19 8.69 7.22
C LYS A 53 19.80 7.22 7.09
N SER A 54 19.35 6.80 5.91
CA SER A 54 19.02 5.41 5.63
C SER A 54 20.24 4.51 5.73
N ARG A 55 21.38 4.96 5.20
CA ARG A 55 22.65 4.23 5.26
C ARG A 55 23.14 4.06 6.69
N GLU A 56 23.05 5.11 7.50
CA GLU A 56 23.43 5.04 8.91
C GLU A 56 22.48 4.14 9.71
N TRP A 57 21.17 4.21 9.46
CA TRP A 57 20.21 3.29 10.08
C TRP A 57 20.57 1.84 9.77
N ILE A 58 20.83 1.51 8.49
CA ILE A 58 21.24 0.16 8.08
C ILE A 58 22.50 -0.25 8.83
N ARG A 59 23.53 0.61 8.82
CA ARG A 59 24.82 0.34 9.51
C ARG A 59 24.66 0.02 10.99
N GLN A 60 23.80 0.76 11.69
CA GLN A 60 23.55 0.57 13.12
C GLN A 60 22.81 -0.74 13.40
N HIS A 61 21.83 -1.09 12.56
CA HIS A 61 21.03 -2.31 12.73
C HIS A 61 21.76 -3.56 12.22
N SER A 62 22.71 -3.41 11.29
CA SER A 62 23.59 -4.50 10.82
C SER A 62 24.47 -5.09 11.94
N LEU A 63 24.66 -4.36 13.05
CA LEU A 63 25.41 -4.85 14.22
C LEU A 63 24.62 -5.87 15.05
N GLN A 64 23.30 -5.92 14.88
CA GLN A 64 22.38 -6.75 15.66
C GLN A 64 21.84 -7.95 14.84
N GLY A 65 22.18 -8.02 13.55
CA GLY A 65 21.76 -9.04 12.60
C GLY A 65 21.84 -8.52 11.16
N PRO A 66 21.50 -9.31 10.14
CA PRO A 66 21.44 -8.84 8.76
C PRO A 66 20.40 -7.71 8.64
N ALA A 67 20.85 -6.51 8.28
CA ALA A 67 19.98 -5.38 7.99
C ALA A 67 20.28 -4.87 6.59
N ASP A 68 19.23 -4.72 5.78
CA ASP A 68 19.30 -4.27 4.39
C ASP A 68 18.21 -3.22 4.09
N GLU A 69 18.09 -2.84 2.82
CA GLU A 69 17.11 -1.85 2.37
C GLU A 69 15.66 -2.32 2.55
N GLN A 70 15.41 -3.63 2.45
CA GLN A 70 14.08 -4.22 2.64
C GLN A 70 13.65 -4.13 4.10
N LEU A 71 14.53 -4.53 5.02
CA LEU A 71 14.27 -4.43 6.45
C LEU A 71 14.04 -2.98 6.87
N LEU A 72 14.83 -2.04 6.36
CA LEU A 72 14.62 -0.61 6.60
C LEU A 72 13.22 -0.17 6.15
N ALA A 73 12.83 -0.49 4.92
CA ALA A 73 11.55 -0.06 4.35
C ALA A 73 10.36 -0.65 5.11
N LEU A 74 10.40 -1.96 5.41
CA LEU A 74 9.33 -2.64 6.13
C LEU A 74 9.26 -2.25 7.61
N THR A 75 10.40 -1.99 8.25
CA THR A 75 10.41 -1.47 9.64
C THR A 75 9.81 -0.06 9.68
N HIS A 76 10.17 0.79 8.73
CA HIS A 76 9.56 2.12 8.65
C HIS A 76 8.04 2.05 8.43
N LEU A 77 7.60 1.16 7.54
CA LEU A 77 6.17 0.92 7.30
C LEU A 77 5.46 0.42 8.58
N LYS A 78 6.08 -0.50 9.32
CA LYS A 78 5.59 -0.99 10.62
C LYS A 78 5.44 0.13 11.63
N ASP A 79 6.43 1.02 11.74
CA ASP A 79 6.42 2.12 12.71
C ASP A 79 5.26 3.09 12.43
N ILE A 80 5.07 3.44 11.16
CA ILE A 80 3.94 4.29 10.74
C ILE A 80 2.61 3.60 11.02
N ALA A 81 2.48 2.32 10.64
CA ALA A 81 1.25 1.58 10.84
C ALA A 81 0.90 1.41 12.32
N SER A 82 1.91 1.13 13.16
CA SER A 82 1.75 1.05 14.62
C SER A 82 1.32 2.39 15.20
N TYR A 83 1.93 3.49 14.75
CA TYR A 83 1.54 4.84 15.18
C TYR A 83 0.08 5.15 14.82
N VAL A 84 -0.33 4.85 13.57
CA VAL A 84 -1.71 5.06 13.11
C VAL A 84 -2.70 4.21 13.90
N LYS A 85 -2.38 2.94 14.14
CA LYS A 85 -3.23 2.02 14.91
C LYS A 85 -3.41 2.50 16.35
N ASN A 86 -2.34 2.95 16.99
CA ASN A 86 -2.40 3.53 18.33
C ASN A 86 -3.23 4.83 18.38
N LEU A 87 -3.09 5.70 17.38
CA LEU A 87 -3.81 6.97 17.32
C LEU A 87 -5.33 6.79 17.09
N THR A 88 -5.72 5.72 16.39
CA THR A 88 -7.12 5.44 16.01
C THR A 88 -7.84 4.48 16.95
N GLY A 89 -7.13 3.90 17.91
CA GLY A 89 -7.69 2.89 18.82
C GLY A 89 -7.88 1.52 18.19
N GLY A 90 -7.14 1.19 17.12
CA GLY A 90 -7.12 -0.17 16.57
C GLY A 90 -7.24 -0.31 15.06
N ALA A 91 -7.35 0.79 14.29
CA ALA A 91 -7.49 0.75 12.84
C ALA A 91 -6.40 -0.07 12.15
N MET A 92 -6.80 -0.81 11.11
CA MET A 92 -5.86 -1.39 10.17
C MET A 92 -5.43 -0.34 9.16
N VAL A 93 -4.19 -0.47 8.70
CA VAL A 93 -3.62 0.38 7.67
C VAL A 93 -3.76 -0.30 6.32
N LEU A 94 -4.40 0.38 5.37
CA LEU A 94 -4.46 -0.06 3.99
C LEU A 94 -3.20 0.38 3.24
N ALA A 95 -2.55 -0.55 2.53
CA ALA A 95 -1.36 -0.28 1.74
C ALA A 95 -1.47 -0.92 0.36
N TRP A 96 -1.05 -0.23 -0.70
CA TRP A 96 -1.09 -0.80 -2.05
C TRP A 96 -0.23 -2.06 -2.15
N HIS A 97 -0.76 -3.09 -2.82
CA HIS A 97 -0.09 -4.39 -2.91
C HIS A 97 1.29 -4.33 -3.58
N ASP A 98 1.49 -3.40 -4.51
CA ASP A 98 2.74 -3.20 -5.22
C ASP A 98 3.86 -2.64 -4.32
N MET A 99 3.48 -2.02 -3.19
CA MET A 99 4.39 -1.65 -2.12
C MET A 99 4.87 -2.84 -1.30
N LEU A 100 4.19 -4.00 -1.36
CA LEU A 100 4.48 -5.17 -0.53
C LEU A 100 5.04 -6.34 -1.33
N LYS A 101 4.62 -6.49 -2.60
CA LYS A 101 4.89 -7.68 -3.42
C LYS A 101 6.36 -7.94 -3.76
N SER A 102 7.20 -6.92 -3.68
CA SER A 102 8.64 -7.04 -3.98
C SER A 102 9.50 -7.38 -2.77
N PHE A 103 8.93 -7.38 -1.56
CA PHE A 103 9.67 -7.66 -0.34
C PHE A 103 9.70 -9.14 0.01
N ASP A 104 10.76 -9.57 0.69
CA ASP A 104 10.88 -10.92 1.21
C ASP A 104 9.75 -11.23 2.21
N THR A 105 8.99 -12.28 1.90
CA THR A 105 7.84 -12.73 2.69
C THR A 105 8.23 -13.11 4.13
N ARG A 106 9.48 -13.51 4.37
CA ARG A 106 9.99 -13.83 5.71
C ARG A 106 10.12 -12.58 6.57
N ILE A 107 10.61 -11.48 6.01
CA ILE A 107 10.72 -10.20 6.74
C ILE A 107 9.34 -9.68 7.10
N ILE A 108 8.36 -9.80 6.19
CA ILE A 108 6.95 -9.45 6.45
C ILE A 108 6.39 -10.24 7.64
N ALA A 109 6.66 -11.55 7.67
CA ALA A 109 6.24 -12.45 8.75
C ALA A 109 6.91 -12.07 10.09
N ASP A 110 8.23 -11.90 10.10
CA ASP A 110 9.03 -11.58 11.29
C ASP A 110 8.59 -10.25 11.91
N LEU A 111 8.29 -9.25 11.07
CA LEU A 111 7.80 -7.96 11.50
C LEU A 111 6.33 -7.97 11.92
N ARG A 112 5.59 -9.06 11.65
CA ARG A 112 4.16 -9.27 11.90
C ARG A 112 3.27 -8.22 11.25
N LEU A 113 3.60 -7.82 10.02
CA LEU A 113 2.91 -6.72 9.34
C LEU A 113 1.43 -6.98 9.12
N ALA A 114 1.02 -8.23 8.96
CA ALA A 114 -0.40 -8.60 8.81
C ALA A 114 -1.28 -8.24 10.01
N THR A 115 -0.68 -7.96 11.18
CA THR A 115 -1.42 -7.47 12.36
C THR A 115 -1.68 -5.97 12.35
N LEU A 116 -1.08 -5.25 11.39
CA LEU A 116 -1.11 -3.79 11.28
C LEU A 116 -1.64 -3.32 9.93
N ILE A 117 -1.45 -4.12 8.87
CA ILE A 117 -1.63 -3.72 7.48
C ILE A 117 -2.47 -4.73 6.72
N GLU A 118 -3.38 -4.23 5.89
CA GLU A 118 -4.13 -4.98 4.89
C GLU A 118 -3.77 -4.50 3.48
N PRO A 119 -3.31 -5.40 2.60
CA PRO A 119 -3.00 -5.04 1.22
C PRO A 119 -4.24 -4.63 0.44
N VAL A 120 -4.11 -3.58 -0.38
CA VAL A 120 -5.09 -3.19 -1.40
C VAL A 120 -4.54 -3.59 -2.77
N ILE A 121 -5.14 -4.59 -3.37
CA ILE A 121 -4.75 -5.11 -4.67
C ILE A 121 -5.47 -4.30 -5.74
N TRP A 122 -4.71 -3.66 -6.63
CA TRP A 122 -5.25 -2.83 -7.69
C TRP A 122 -4.86 -3.41 -9.05
N ASP A 123 -5.82 -3.38 -9.96
CA ASP A 123 -5.68 -3.75 -11.36
C ASP A 123 -6.88 -3.17 -12.09
N TYR A 124 -6.60 -2.31 -13.06
CA TYR A 124 -7.63 -1.57 -13.79
C TYR A 124 -7.91 -2.16 -15.18
N SER A 125 -7.31 -3.29 -15.51
CA SER A 125 -7.61 -4.01 -16.75
C SER A 125 -8.92 -4.78 -16.66
N GLU A 126 -9.60 -4.96 -17.79
CA GLU A 126 -10.89 -5.65 -17.87
C GLU A 126 -10.83 -7.14 -17.48
N GLN A 127 -9.63 -7.71 -17.37
CA GLN A 127 -9.39 -9.13 -17.07
C GLN A 127 -8.42 -9.36 -15.91
N ILE A 128 -8.05 -8.32 -15.15
CA ILE A 128 -7.12 -8.43 -14.01
C ILE A 128 -5.76 -9.05 -14.42
N VAL A 129 -5.19 -8.58 -15.54
CA VAL A 129 -4.02 -9.21 -16.18
C VAL A 129 -2.69 -8.84 -15.52
N THR A 130 -2.65 -7.79 -14.70
CA THR A 130 -1.43 -7.29 -14.04
C THR A 130 -1.21 -7.92 -12.67
N MET A 131 -2.24 -8.57 -12.11
CA MET A 131 -2.14 -9.35 -10.88
C MET A 131 -2.30 -10.86 -11.17
N PRO A 132 -1.20 -11.57 -11.44
CA PRO A 132 -1.25 -13.01 -11.74
C PRO A 132 -1.52 -13.85 -10.48
N GLU A 133 -1.85 -15.12 -10.70
CA GLU A 133 -2.15 -16.11 -9.65
C GLU A 133 -1.05 -16.23 -8.59
N GLU A 134 0.22 -16.19 -9.02
CA GLU A 134 1.38 -16.24 -8.14
C GLU A 134 1.45 -15.01 -7.23
N GLY A 135 1.01 -13.85 -7.72
CA GLY A 135 0.92 -12.62 -6.94
C GLY A 135 -0.10 -12.74 -5.81
N PHE A 136 -1.26 -13.34 -6.09
CA PHE A 136 -2.26 -13.61 -5.06
C PHE A 136 -1.72 -14.60 -4.01
N ALA A 137 -1.10 -15.71 -4.45
CA ALA A 137 -0.51 -16.69 -3.54
C ALA A 137 0.60 -16.10 -2.65
N ALA A 138 1.45 -15.23 -3.20
CA ALA A 138 2.50 -14.56 -2.46
C ALA A 138 1.95 -13.67 -1.33
N LEU A 139 0.90 -12.88 -1.60
CA LEU A 139 0.24 -12.08 -0.57
C LEU A 139 -0.45 -12.95 0.48
N ALA A 140 -1.14 -14.02 0.04
CA ALA A 140 -1.84 -14.97 0.90
C ALA A 140 -0.94 -15.61 1.96
N THR A 141 0.37 -15.70 1.69
CA THR A 141 1.34 -16.29 2.61
C THR A 141 1.39 -15.57 3.94
N ASN A 142 1.20 -14.24 3.94
CA ASN A 142 1.32 -13.41 5.14
C ASN A 142 0.04 -12.70 5.51
N PHE A 143 -0.78 -12.31 4.52
CA PHE A 143 -1.95 -11.47 4.74
C PHE A 143 -3.24 -12.28 4.62
N PRO A 144 -3.95 -12.54 5.73
CA PRO A 144 -5.17 -13.35 5.73
C PRO A 144 -6.39 -12.58 5.18
N ALA A 145 -6.29 -11.25 5.08
CA ALA A 145 -7.32 -10.37 4.56
C ALA A 145 -6.70 -9.33 3.61
N VAL A 146 -7.44 -8.99 2.56
CA VAL A 146 -7.06 -7.96 1.58
C VAL A 146 -8.28 -7.17 1.12
N TRP A 147 -8.01 -6.07 0.44
CA TRP A 147 -8.99 -5.28 -0.31
C TRP A 147 -8.70 -5.37 -1.80
N ALA A 148 -9.75 -5.33 -2.61
CA ALA A 148 -9.64 -5.06 -4.03
C ALA A 148 -9.75 -3.55 -4.29
N SER A 149 -9.16 -3.08 -5.39
CA SER A 149 -9.31 -1.72 -5.86
C SER A 149 -9.56 -1.70 -7.36
N SER A 150 -10.73 -1.19 -7.70
CA SER A 150 -11.18 -0.89 -9.05
C SER A 150 -11.18 0.63 -9.28
N ALA A 151 -11.64 1.08 -10.45
CA ALA A 151 -11.76 2.49 -10.76
C ALA A 151 -13.08 2.83 -11.46
N TYR A 152 -13.52 4.08 -11.32
CA TYR A 152 -14.59 4.67 -12.15
C TYR A 152 -14.08 5.81 -13.05
N LYS A 153 -12.83 6.27 -12.85
CA LYS A 153 -12.19 7.34 -13.63
C LYS A 153 -10.66 7.31 -13.46
N GLY A 154 -9.95 7.72 -14.52
CA GLY A 154 -8.55 8.20 -14.46
C GLY A 154 -7.47 7.12 -14.33
N ALA A 155 -7.83 5.85 -14.40
CA ALA A 155 -6.91 4.73 -14.23
C ALA A 155 -6.27 4.23 -15.54
N ASN A 156 -6.79 4.62 -16.70
CA ASN A 156 -6.39 4.03 -17.98
C ASN A 156 -5.00 4.52 -18.42
N TYR A 157 -4.75 5.82 -18.26
CA TYR A 157 -3.48 6.46 -18.56
C TYR A 157 -3.40 7.84 -17.87
N PRO A 158 -2.19 8.39 -17.65
CA PRO A 158 -2.00 9.60 -16.82
C PRO A 158 -2.78 10.83 -17.28
N SER A 159 -3.04 10.96 -18.59
CA SER A 159 -3.73 12.11 -19.19
C SER A 159 -5.19 11.84 -19.55
N ALA A 160 -5.82 10.83 -18.96
CA ALA A 160 -7.21 10.48 -19.25
C ALA A 160 -8.18 11.58 -18.78
N MET A 161 -8.72 12.34 -19.74
CA MET A 161 -9.68 13.42 -19.47
C MET A 161 -11.13 12.92 -19.41
N TYR A 162 -11.45 11.85 -20.14
CA TYR A 162 -12.80 11.32 -20.28
C TYR A 162 -12.97 9.98 -19.57
N ILE A 163 -14.20 9.70 -19.16
CA ILE A 163 -14.57 8.43 -18.52
C ILE A 163 -14.97 7.42 -19.60
N ASP A 164 -14.33 6.26 -19.59
CA ASP A 164 -14.80 5.09 -20.33
C ASP A 164 -15.65 4.22 -19.41
N ILE A 165 -16.97 4.43 -19.45
CA ILE A 165 -17.91 3.78 -18.54
C ILE A 165 -17.89 2.26 -18.73
N ARG A 166 -17.85 1.77 -19.98
CA ARG A 166 -17.90 0.33 -20.27
C ARG A 166 -16.65 -0.38 -19.79
N HIS A 167 -15.50 0.24 -19.97
CA HIS A 167 -14.23 -0.27 -19.46
C HIS A 167 -14.27 -0.45 -17.93
N TYR A 168 -14.68 0.59 -17.20
CA TYR A 168 -14.73 0.56 -15.73
C TYR A 168 -15.80 -0.39 -15.19
N GLU A 169 -16.97 -0.44 -15.82
CA GLU A 169 -18.00 -1.44 -15.51
C GLU A 169 -17.44 -2.86 -15.67
N THR A 170 -16.74 -3.12 -16.78
CA THR A 170 -16.15 -4.43 -17.07
C THR A 170 -15.08 -4.80 -16.04
N ASN A 171 -14.21 -3.86 -15.65
CA ASN A 171 -13.21 -4.05 -14.60
C ASN A 171 -13.87 -4.30 -13.22
N ASN A 172 -14.94 -3.57 -12.87
CA ASN A 172 -15.70 -3.81 -11.63
C ASN A 172 -16.26 -5.24 -11.58
N HIS A 173 -16.87 -5.72 -12.66
CA HIS A 173 -17.35 -7.10 -12.75
C HIS A 173 -16.22 -8.13 -12.71
N ALA A 174 -15.06 -7.82 -13.28
CA ALA A 174 -13.89 -8.67 -13.20
C ALA A 174 -13.43 -8.85 -11.75
N TRP A 175 -13.37 -7.77 -10.96
CA TRP A 175 -13.04 -7.85 -9.53
C TRP A 175 -14.01 -8.70 -8.72
N ILE A 176 -15.32 -8.65 -9.02
CA ILE A 176 -16.32 -9.52 -8.37
C ILE A 176 -16.02 -11.00 -8.65
N ARG A 177 -15.74 -11.35 -9.91
CA ARG A 177 -15.38 -12.73 -10.29
C ARG A 177 -14.07 -13.17 -9.65
N THR A 178 -13.05 -12.30 -9.67
CA THR A 178 -11.73 -12.58 -9.06
C THR A 178 -11.85 -12.80 -7.56
N LYS A 179 -12.65 -11.99 -6.85
CA LYS A 179 -12.93 -12.20 -5.43
C LYS A 179 -13.43 -13.62 -5.16
N ILE A 180 -14.43 -14.09 -5.92
CA ILE A 180 -14.99 -15.44 -5.74
C ILE A 180 -13.93 -16.51 -6.03
N ALA A 181 -13.13 -16.34 -7.09
CA ALA A 181 -12.09 -17.31 -7.45
C ALA A 181 -10.95 -17.40 -6.41
N GLN A 182 -10.67 -16.31 -5.70
CA GLN A 182 -9.53 -16.18 -4.77
C GLN A 182 -9.92 -16.33 -3.29
N GLU A 183 -11.20 -16.47 -2.95
CA GLU A 183 -11.69 -16.47 -1.57
C GLU A 183 -11.14 -17.61 -0.69
N GLN A 184 -10.65 -18.70 -1.30
CA GLN A 184 -10.01 -19.80 -0.58
C GLN A 184 -8.60 -19.46 -0.07
N LYS A 185 -7.95 -18.42 -0.62
CA LYS A 185 -6.58 -18.02 -0.23
C LYS A 185 -6.57 -17.02 0.92
N PHE A 186 -7.49 -16.06 0.89
CA PHE A 186 -7.66 -15.02 1.91
C PHE A 186 -9.05 -14.38 1.78
N LYS A 187 -9.45 -13.68 2.83
CA LYS A 187 -10.71 -12.92 2.84
C LYS A 187 -10.55 -11.62 2.05
N PHE A 188 -11.52 -11.32 1.19
CA PHE A 188 -11.70 -9.97 0.66
C PHE A 188 -12.64 -9.19 1.58
N GLU A 189 -12.14 -8.11 2.18
CA GLU A 189 -12.95 -7.22 3.02
C GLU A 189 -13.90 -6.35 2.19
N GLY A 190 -13.47 -5.96 0.99
CA GLY A 190 -14.30 -5.18 0.08
C GLY A 190 -13.60 -4.80 -1.21
N ILE A 191 -14.30 -3.98 -2.01
CA ILE A 191 -13.78 -3.38 -3.23
C ILE A 191 -13.83 -1.86 -3.06
N ILE A 192 -12.67 -1.21 -3.19
CA ILE A 192 -12.54 0.25 -3.23
C ILE A 192 -12.70 0.70 -4.68
N ILE A 193 -13.58 1.66 -4.94
CA ILE A 193 -13.74 2.24 -6.29
C ILE A 193 -13.03 3.59 -6.34
N THR A 194 -11.93 3.66 -7.07
CA THR A 194 -11.06 4.83 -7.16
C THR A 194 -11.45 5.78 -8.30
N GLY A 195 -11.21 7.08 -8.10
CA GLY A 195 -11.40 8.12 -9.12
C GLY A 195 -10.13 8.95 -9.27
N TRP A 196 -9.17 8.45 -10.03
CA TRP A 196 -7.88 9.12 -10.18
C TRP A 196 -8.00 10.43 -10.95
N GLN A 197 -7.21 11.41 -10.55
CA GLN A 197 -7.02 12.66 -11.28
C GLN A 197 -5.56 13.08 -11.12
N ARG A 198 -4.86 13.22 -12.24
CA ARG A 198 -3.45 13.63 -12.30
C ARG A 198 -3.32 14.93 -13.08
#